data_AF-A0A5P0ZT98-F1
#
_entry.id   AF-A0A5P0ZT98-F1
#
_cell.length_a   1.000
_cell.length_b   1.000
_cell.length_c   1.000
_cell.angle_alpha   90.00
_cell.angle_beta   90.00
_cell.angle_gamma   90.00
#
_symmetry.space_group_name_H-M   'P 1'
#
loop_
_entity.id
_entity.type
_entity.pdbx_description
1 polymer ?
#
loop_
_entity_poly.entity_id
_entity_poly.type
_entity_poly.pdbx_seq_one_letter_code
_entity_poly.pdbx_strand_id
1 'polypeptide(L)' 'EDARRLVEGGVPLKDIDIGNMHFSDGKKQVTKYTYMDDKDIADLKACADKGANVYVQEVPEDKKQPLEEVI' A
#
# COMPACT_ATOMS: atom_id res chain seq x y z
N GLU A 1 -1.73 4.52 -7.13
CA GLU A 1 -1.58 4.84 -8.58
C GLU A 1 -0.19 4.64 -9.16
N ASP A 2 0.81 5.45 -8.82
CA ASP A 2 2.09 5.41 -9.57
C ASP A 2 2.89 4.12 -9.36
N ALA A 3 2.90 3.58 -8.14
CA ALA A 3 3.50 2.27 -7.86
C ALA A 3 2.92 1.19 -8.79
N ARG A 4 1.59 1.19 -8.99
CA ARG A 4 0.91 0.26 -9.91
C ARG A 4 1.36 0.46 -11.36
N ARG A 5 1.46 1.71 -11.83
CA ARG A 5 1.96 1.99 -13.19
C ARG A 5 3.38 1.47 -13.40
N LEU A 6 4.25 1.58 -12.39
CA LEU A 6 5.61 1.03 -12.45
C LEU A 6 5.60 -0.51 -12.51
N VAL A 7 4.80 -1.17 -11.67
CA VAL A 7 4.65 -2.63 -11.69
C VAL A 7 4.10 -3.11 -13.04
N GLU A 8 3.04 -2.50 -13.56
CA GLU A 8 2.44 -2.83 -14.85
C GLU A 8 3.39 -2.52 -16.03
N GLY A 9 4.24 -1.50 -15.89
CA GLY A 9 5.30 -1.17 -16.83
C GLY A 9 6.52 -2.11 -16.80
N GLY A 10 6.53 -3.12 -15.93
CA GLY A 10 7.59 -4.13 -15.84
C GLY A 10 8.77 -3.73 -14.96
N VAL A 11 8.66 -2.68 -14.14
CA VAL A 11 9.68 -2.35 -13.14
C VAL A 11 9.62 -3.42 -12.03
N PRO A 12 10.75 -4.09 -11.71
CA PRO A 12 10.76 -5.21 -10.76
C PRO A 12 10.72 -4.72 -9.30
N LEU A 13 9.58 -4.20 -8.87
CA LEU A 13 9.34 -3.81 -7.49
C LEU A 13 9.03 -5.05 -6.64
N LYS A 14 9.99 -5.47 -5.83
CA LYS A 14 9.84 -6.63 -4.92
C LYS A 14 9.04 -6.29 -3.67
N ASP A 15 9.28 -5.11 -3.11
CA ASP A 15 8.66 -4.64 -1.88
C ASP A 15 8.03 -3.26 -2.14
N ILE A 16 6.80 -3.07 -1.65
CA ILE A 16 6.11 -1.78 -1.63
C ILE A 16 5.73 -1.51 -0.17
N ASP A 17 6.41 -0.55 0.40
CA ASP A 17 6.18 -0.07 1.77
C ASP A 17 5.25 1.15 1.75
N ILE A 18 4.14 1.05 2.47
CA ILE A 18 3.25 2.17 2.76
C ILE A 18 3.65 2.77 4.11
N GLY A 19 4.47 3.82 4.09
CA GLY A 19 4.85 4.53 5.31
C GLY A 19 3.78 5.48 5.83
N ASN A 20 3.11 6.22 4.93
CA ASN A 20 2.03 7.14 5.29
C ASN A 20 1.10 7.38 4.10
N MET A 21 -0.20 7.49 4.38
CA MET A 21 -1.15 8.13 3.46
C MET A 21 -2.06 9.05 4.26
N HIS A 22 -1.97 10.35 4.01
CA HIS A 22 -2.72 11.35 4.77
C HIS A 22 -4.24 11.24 4.54
N PHE A 23 -5.01 11.67 5.53
CA PHE A 23 -6.44 11.77 5.42
C PHE A 23 -6.85 12.77 4.33
N SER A 24 -7.83 12.40 3.52
CA SER A 24 -8.58 13.29 2.64
C SER A 24 -10.02 12.81 2.58
N ASP A 25 -10.94 13.69 2.17
CA ASP A 25 -12.36 13.35 2.07
C ASP A 25 -12.57 12.07 1.24
N GLY A 26 -13.36 11.14 1.80
CA GLY A 26 -13.64 9.83 1.20
C GLY A 26 -12.69 8.71 1.61
N LYS A 27 -11.52 9.01 2.19
CA LYS A 27 -10.60 7.98 2.70
C LYS A 27 -11.01 7.51 4.10
N LYS A 28 -10.89 6.21 4.33
CA LYS A 28 -11.11 5.56 5.62
C LYS A 28 -9.77 5.34 6.31
N GLN A 29 -9.78 5.40 7.63
CA GLN A 29 -8.60 5.08 8.42
C GLN A 29 -8.30 3.58 8.36
N VAL A 30 -7.07 3.22 8.02
CA VAL A 30 -6.56 1.85 7.93
C VAL A 30 -5.62 1.55 9.09
N THR A 31 -4.64 2.44 9.31
CA THR A 31 -3.75 2.42 10.48
C THR A 31 -3.74 3.78 11.18
N LYS A 32 -2.83 4.00 12.12
CA LYS A 32 -2.71 5.29 12.83
C LYS A 32 -2.41 6.44 11.88
N TYR A 33 -1.52 6.25 10.90
CA TYR A 33 -1.08 7.29 9.97
C TYR A 33 -1.40 7.00 8.51
N THR A 34 -2.19 5.97 8.22
CA THR A 34 -2.53 5.57 6.86
C THR A 34 -4.04 5.54 6.65
N TYR A 35 -4.48 6.27 5.64
CA TYR A 35 -5.86 6.38 5.21
C TYR A 35 -5.96 5.99 3.74
N MET A 36 -6.96 5.18 3.38
CA MET A 36 -7.16 4.65 2.04
C MET A 36 -8.62 4.76 1.61
N ASP A 37 -8.84 5.02 0.34
CA ASP A 37 -10.12 4.73 -0.31
C ASP A 37 -10.11 3.37 -1.03
N ASP A 38 -11.24 3.00 -1.62
CA ASP A 38 -11.37 1.73 -2.34
C ASP A 38 -10.43 1.64 -3.56
N LYS A 39 -10.03 2.79 -4.13
CA LYS A 39 -9.13 2.86 -5.27
C LYS A 39 -7.68 2.61 -4.86
N ASP A 40 -7.23 3.20 -3.76
CA ASP A 40 -5.91 2.93 -3.18
C ASP A 40 -5.76 1.43 -2.89
N ILE A 41 -6.77 0.84 -2.26
CA ILE A 41 -6.81 -0.59 -1.94
C ILE A 41 -6.74 -1.44 -3.21
N ALA A 42 -7.54 -1.10 -4.23
CA ALA A 42 -7.54 -1.82 -5.50
C ALA A 42 -6.18 -1.76 -6.22
N ASP A 43 -5.52 -0.60 -6.20
CA ASP A 43 -4.20 -0.44 -6.80
C ASP A 43 -3.13 -1.26 -6.06
N LEU A 44 -3.15 -1.27 -4.73
CA LEU A 44 -2.21 -2.04 -3.91
C LEU A 44 -2.41 -3.55 -4.05
N LYS A 45 -3.67 -4.02 -4.13
CA LYS A 45 -3.99 -5.42 -4.45
C LYS A 45 -3.46 -5.82 -5.83
N ALA A 46 -3.64 -4.98 -6.85
CA ALA A 46 -3.12 -5.26 -8.18
C ALA A 46 -1.59 -5.38 -8.21
N CYS A 47 -0.88 -4.57 -7.40
CA CYS A 47 0.56 -4.74 -7.21
C CYS A 47 0.92 -6.08 -6.55
N ALA A 48 0.18 -6.47 -5.50
CA ALA A 48 0.38 -7.74 -4.81
C ALA A 48 0.13 -8.94 -5.73
N ASP A 49 -0.92 -8.91 -6.54
CA ASP A 49 -1.25 -9.94 -7.54
C ASP A 49 -0.16 -10.09 -8.61
N LYS A 50 0.63 -9.05 -8.84
CA LYS A 50 1.80 -9.06 -9.74
C LYS A 50 3.09 -9.53 -9.07
N GLY A 51 3.03 -9.91 -7.78
CA GLY A 51 4.13 -10.50 -7.03
C GLY A 51 4.92 -9.50 -6.18
N ALA A 52 4.46 -8.26 -6.03
CA ALA A 52 5.05 -7.33 -5.07
C ALA A 52 4.63 -7.71 -3.64
N ASN A 53 5.56 -7.70 -2.70
CA ASN A 53 5.25 -7.77 -1.28
C ASN A 53 4.79 -6.40 -0.79
N VAL A 54 3.51 -6.25 -0.48
CA VAL A 54 2.90 -4.97 -0.10
C VAL A 54 2.58 -4.97 1.39
N TYR A 55 3.08 -3.98 2.12
CA TYR A 55 2.91 -3.89 3.58
C TYR A 55 2.93 -2.44 4.07
N VAL A 56 2.33 -2.20 5.24
CA VAL A 56 2.41 -0.92 5.96
C VAL A 56 3.55 -1.02 6.99
N GLN A 57 4.45 -0.04 7.00
CA GLN A 57 5.47 0.14 8.03
C GLN A 57 5.75 1.64 8.22
N GLU A 58 5.19 2.23 9.29
CA GLU A 58 5.21 3.70 9.47
C GLU A 58 6.60 4.22 9.88
N VAL A 59 7.33 3.45 10.70
CA VAL A 59 8.76 3.66 11.01
C VAL A 59 9.55 2.35 10.95
N PRO A 60 10.90 2.39 10.80
CA PRO A 60 11.72 1.17 10.68
C PRO A 60 11.59 0.19 11.85
N GLU A 61 11.29 0.68 13.05
CA GLU A 61 11.09 -0.13 14.25
C GLU A 61 9.72 -0.82 14.31
N ASP A 62 8.75 -0.36 13.53
CA ASP A 62 7.43 -0.98 13.48
C ASP A 62 7.50 -2.35 12.81
N LYS A 63 6.60 -3.25 13.23
CA LYS A 63 6.40 -4.51 12.51
C LYS A 63 5.79 -4.20 11.14
N LYS A 64 6.30 -4.85 10.10
CA LYS A 64 5.64 -4.87 8.80
C LYS A 64 4.26 -5.51 8.94
N GLN A 65 3.22 -4.76 8.58
CA GLN A 65 1.85 -5.25 8.55
C GLN A 65 1.49 -5.58 7.10
N PRO A 66 1.32 -6.86 6.73
CA PRO A 66 0.91 -7.25 5.39
C PRO A 66 -0.38 -6.56 4.98
N LEU A 67 -0.50 -6.21 3.69
CA LEU A 67 -1.68 -5.51 3.17
C LEU A 67 -2.99 -6.22 3.56
N GLU A 68 -3.03 -7.56 3.48
CA GLU A 68 -4.20 -8.38 3.82
C GLU A 68 -4.64 -8.30 5.29
N GLU A 69 -3.74 -7.95 6.20
CA GLU A 69 -4.07 -7.83 7.63
C GLU A 69 -4.67 -6.47 7.99
N VAL A 70 -4.49 -5.47 7.13
CA VAL A 70 -4.88 -4.08 7.43
C VAL A 70 -6.13 -3.61 6.67
N ILE A 71 -6.54 -4.28 5.60
CA ILE A 71 -7.68 -3.87 4.73
C ILE A 71 -8.89 -4.79 4.80
#